data_AF-A0A5K1HSP1-F1
#
_entry.id   AF-A0A5K1HSP1-F1
#
_cell.length_a   1.000
_cell.length_b   1.000
_cell.length_c   1.000
_cell.angle_alpha   90.00
_cell.angle_beta   90.00
_cell.angle_gamma   90.00
#
_symmetry.space_group_name_H-M   'P 1'
#
loop_
_entity.id
_entity.type
_entity.pdbx_description
1 polymer ?
#
loop_
_entity_poly.entity_id
_entity_poly.type
_entity_poly.pdbx_seq_one_letter_code
_entity_poly.pdbx_strand_id
1 'polypeptide(L)' 'ATGRIVCANCHLANKPVDIEVPQAVLPDTVFEAVVRIPYDMQLKQVLANGKKG' A
#
# COMPACT_ATOMS: atom_id res chain seq x y z
N ALA A 1 -21.49 -2.21 4.81
CA ALA A 1 -20.44 -1.74 3.89
C ALA A 1 -19.59 -2.92 3.45
N THR A 2 -19.02 -2.92 2.25
CA THR A 2 -18.31 -4.08 1.67
C THR A 2 -16.85 -4.22 2.10
N GLY A 3 -16.29 -3.25 2.81
CA GLY A 3 -14.86 -3.22 3.17
C GLY A 3 -13.92 -2.86 2.02
N ARG A 4 -14.44 -2.62 0.81
CA ARG A 4 -13.64 -2.17 -0.35
C ARG A 4 -13.17 -0.72 -0.16
N ILE A 5 -11.88 -0.49 -0.33
CA ILE A 5 -11.27 0.85 -0.32
C ILE A 5 -11.37 1.49 -1.72
N VAL A 6 -11.66 2.79 -1.78
CA VAL A 6 -11.97 3.52 -3.03
C VAL A 6 -10.83 3.54 -4.06
N CYS A 7 -9.57 3.35 -3.65
CA CYS A 7 -8.43 3.23 -4.56
C CYS A 7 -8.65 2.14 -5.64
N ALA A 8 -9.39 1.08 -5.28
CA ALA A 8 -9.74 -0.02 -6.17
C ALA A 8 -10.73 0.37 -7.28
N ASN A 9 -11.27 1.58 -7.30
CA ASN A 9 -12.10 2.05 -8.42
C ASN A 9 -11.26 2.47 -9.64
N CYS A 10 -9.98 2.81 -9.43
CA CYS A 10 -9.05 3.20 -10.49
C CYS A 10 -7.85 2.25 -10.61
N HIS A 11 -7.32 1.76 -9.49
CA HIS A 11 -6.21 0.80 -9.45
C HIS A 11 -6.78 -0.63 -9.47
N LEU A 12 -6.96 -1.15 -10.68
CA LEU A 12 -7.72 -2.37 -10.93
C LEU A 12 -6.95 -3.66 -10.62
N ALA A 13 -5.62 -3.62 -10.72
CA ALA A 13 -4.76 -4.76 -10.44
C ALA A 13 -4.56 -4.93 -8.93
N ASN A 14 -4.80 -6.13 -8.42
CA ASN A 14 -4.56 -6.45 -7.02
C ASN A 14 -3.08 -6.79 -6.78
N LYS A 15 -2.49 -6.20 -5.75
CA LYS A 15 -1.15 -6.51 -5.24
C LYS A 15 -1.18 -6.57 -3.71
N PRO A 16 -0.41 -7.48 -3.08
CA PRO A 16 -0.38 -7.59 -1.64
C PRO A 16 0.20 -6.33 -0.99
N VAL A 17 -0.28 -6.04 0.21
CA VAL A 17 0.24 -5.00 1.11
C VAL A 17 0.25 -5.59 2.52
N ASP A 18 1.26 -5.24 3.31
CA ASP A 18 1.38 -5.69 4.70
C ASP A 18 1.37 -4.48 5.64
N ILE A 19 0.76 -4.66 6.81
CA ILE A 19 0.75 -3.67 7.88
C ILE A 19 1.11 -4.37 9.20
N GLU A 20 2.10 -3.82 9.89
CA GLU A 20 2.55 -4.29 11.20
C GLU A 20 2.34 -3.17 12.22
N VAL A 21 1.73 -3.52 13.34
CA VAL A 21 1.50 -2.64 14.49
C VAL A 21 1.79 -3.40 15.78
N PRO A 22 2.12 -2.73 16.88
CA PRO A 22 2.22 -3.37 18.19
C PRO A 22 0.89 -4.06 18.57
N GLN A 23 0.97 -5.19 19.26
CA GLN A 23 -0.22 -5.93 19.72
C GLN A 23 -1.11 -5.08 20.65
N ALA A 24 -0.50 -4.21 21.46
CA ALA A 24 -1.19 -3.32 22.38
C ALA A 24 -0.42 -2.01 22.56
N VAL A 25 -1.16 -0.95 22.88
CA VAL A 25 -0.62 0.40 23.15
C VAL A 25 -1.35 1.01 24.35
N LEU A 26 -0.67 1.86 25.11
CA LEU A 26 -1.29 2.62 26.19
C LEU A 26 -2.08 3.82 25.63
N PRO A 27 -3.11 4.31 26.35
CA PRO A 27 -3.75 5.57 26.00
C PRO A 27 -2.74 6.72 25.93
N ASP A 28 -2.99 7.68 25.04
CA ASP A 28 -2.15 8.87 24.85
C ASP A 28 -0.65 8.58 24.58
N THR A 29 -0.37 7.46 23.91
CA THR A 29 0.99 7.05 23.52
C THR A 29 1.13 6.99 22.00
N VAL A 30 2.21 7.56 21.46
CA VAL A 30 2.55 7.46 20.04
C VAL A 30 3.15 6.09 19.75
N PHE A 31 2.70 5.44 18.69
CA PHE A 31 3.26 4.19 18.18
C PHE A 31 3.40 4.24 16.66
N GLU A 32 4.23 3.35 16.11
CA GLU A 32 4.48 3.27 14.68
C GLU A 32 3.60 2.18 14.03
N ALA A 33 3.07 2.50 12.85
CA ALA A 33 2.48 1.52 11.95
C ALA A 33 3.40 1.35 10.76
N VAL A 34 4.01 0.17 10.62
CA VAL A 34 4.92 -0.13 9.52
C VAL A 34 4.11 -0.66 8.35
N VAL A 35 4.20 0.00 7.20
CA VAL A 35 3.48 -0.38 5.97
C VAL A 35 4.47 -0.86 4.92
N ARG A 36 4.22 -2.02 4.32
CA ARG A 36 5.03 -2.57 3.23
C ARG A 36 4.17 -2.75 1.98
N ILE A 37 4.68 -2.26 0.85
CA ILE A 37 4.03 -2.35 -0.46
C ILE A 37 5.04 -2.98 -1.44
N PRO A 38 5.16 -4.32 -1.45
CA PRO A 38 6.17 -4.99 -2.27
C PRO A 38 5.86 -4.89 -3.76
N TYR A 39 6.90 -4.58 -4.53
CA TYR A 39 6.91 -4.72 -5.98
C TYR A 39 8.33 -5.03 -6.45
N ASP A 40 8.45 -5.59 -7.65
CA ASP A 40 9.75 -5.86 -8.25
C ASP A 40 10.38 -4.54 -8.73
N MET A 41 11.46 -4.13 -8.07
CA MET A 41 12.19 -2.89 -8.37
C MET A 41 12.99 -2.95 -9.68
N GLN A 42 13.14 -4.12 -10.29
CA GLN A 42 13.78 -4.25 -11.62
C GLN A 42 12.80 -3.93 -12.76
N LEU A 43 11.49 -3.96 -12.49
CA LEU A 43 10.47 -3.69 -13.48
C LEU A 43 10.14 -2.19 -13.56
N LYS A 44 10.08 -1.68 -14.78
CA LYS A 44 9.70 -0.30 -15.09
C LYS A 44 8.24 -0.24 -15.53
N GLN A 45 7.51 0.77 -15.06
CA GLN A 45 6.14 1.04 -15.49
C GLN A 45 6.11 1.98 -16.70
N VAL A 46 5.00 2.00 -17.42
CA VAL A 46 4.78 2.99 -18.49
C VAL A 46 4.30 4.29 -17.85
N LEU A 47 5.01 5.38 -18.09
CA LEU A 47 4.66 6.72 -17.61
C LEU A 47 3.64 7.40 -18.55
N ALA A 48 3.09 8.53 -18.12
CA ALA A 48 2.10 9.30 -18.91
C ALA A 48 2.62 9.73 -20.30
N ASN A 49 3.94 9.88 -20.47
CA ASN A 49 4.58 10.20 -21.75
C ASN A 49 4.88 8.97 -22.63
N GLY A 50 4.44 7.78 -22.22
CA GLY A 50 4.65 6.51 -22.93
C GLY A 50 6.03 5.88 -22.73
N LYS A 51 6.97 6.52 -22.03
CA LYS A 51 8.30 5.95 -21.75
C LYS A 51 8.25 5.00 -20.53
N LYS A 52 9.18 4.04 -20.48
CA LYS A 52 9.37 3.15 -19.32
C LYS A 52 10.23 3.82 -18.25
N GLY A 53 9.73 3.90 -17.02
CA GLY A 53 10.42 4.49 -15.87
C GLY A 53 10.12 3.78 -14.56
#